data_AF-A0A2A2LHA4-F1
#
_entry.id   AF-A0A2A2LHA4-F1
#
_cell.length_a   1.000
_cell.length_b   1.000
_cell.length_c   1.000
_cell.angle_alpha   90.00
_cell.angle_beta   90.00
_cell.angle_gamma   90.00
#
_symmetry.space_group_name_H-M   'P 1'
#
loop_
_entity.id
_entity.type
_entity.pdbx_description
1 polymer ?
#
loop_
_entity_poly.entity_id
_entity_poly.type
_entity_poly.pdbx_seq_one_letter_code
_entity_poly.pdbx_strand_id
1 'polypeptide(L)'
;MIILHLNLTKQDVLDLHRIIVQITNIPIAENPEIECLTVWASNTRSSVTINLPVLENEKLVYSTGRLLQPIHKDDVRKDRNQILTIIIRSRIEPPIGFTIQIKTYDRGQYLVPWNFRDEFSLPHQHIERLEPLAYRIPTSGIPSLYIKLLSEDGICSLVIISNYTDDIYENGGYDSINPKIRKTTFLHRFDLVIRKEDLSDPILLYIFILPDDSQCHGKVLDAKAPRKKRVDVSFNAQFESSYILPISLTALVFSLPIIFMVGYFLYLLIKSKKTPREFPPLSINLDSSLRSSSGNQNNDMEMTNLSGDDNSIGLNQNATIVSPPEVIANRENEKHWKNTDYQFLHFLLPVLIQGGLQYYEWSISNNSDELCFHNYACAREWKGFRSFNHMISNIGYAINSMIYLAFIYLRKQRFYNNLGVYHNHPIEISLSLAMLCQSIGSFIYHICPNKYAYNFDTPFMQTICVLAILKLYGSRHGPVSQRTCHISIAIIMALNVLIGASSLIFLSKFWYIFVLVPIIMALVYYKYLVKTKKISRDITIMSVFNFILIIPLTIFLHANQTVTIICIINTSIYLIYYFTNKVSTNIVL
;
A
#
# COMPACT_ATOMS: atom_id res chain seq x y z
N MET A 1 10.70 -49.81 -22.74
CA MET A 1 10.39 -48.49 -23.31
C MET A 1 9.26 -48.68 -24.31
N ILE A 2 8.21 -47.85 -24.25
CA ILE A 2 7.09 -47.90 -25.20
C ILE A 2 7.07 -46.56 -25.93
N ILE A 3 6.89 -46.60 -27.25
CA ILE A 3 6.79 -45.40 -28.10
C ILE A 3 5.45 -45.47 -28.83
N LEU A 4 4.65 -44.41 -28.70
CA LEU A 4 3.38 -44.25 -29.40
C LEU A 4 3.50 -43.08 -30.38
N HIS A 5 2.96 -43.27 -31.57
CA HIS A 5 2.89 -42.24 -32.59
C HIS A 5 1.43 -42.02 -32.99
N LEU A 6 1.01 -40.76 -32.99
CA LEU A 6 -0.29 -40.33 -33.51
C LEU A 6 -0.05 -39.34 -34.65
N ASN A 7 -0.58 -39.64 -35.83
CA ASN A 7 -0.52 -38.74 -36.97
C ASN A 7 -1.56 -37.63 -36.78
N LEU A 8 -1.08 -36.39 -36.77
CA LEU A 8 -1.88 -35.19 -36.71
C LEU A 8 -2.01 -34.62 -38.12
N THR A 9 -3.25 -34.47 -38.56
CA THR A 9 -3.64 -34.04 -39.89
C THR A 9 -3.94 -32.54 -39.90
N LYS A 10 -4.30 -32.01 -41.08
CA LYS A 10 -4.81 -30.63 -41.19
C LYS A 10 -6.09 -30.40 -40.40
N GLN A 11 -6.86 -31.45 -40.12
CA GLN A 11 -8.06 -31.30 -39.32
C GLN A 11 -7.68 -30.92 -37.90
N ASP A 12 -6.62 -31.49 -37.33
CA ASP A 12 -6.17 -31.31 -35.93
C ASP A 12 -5.47 -29.95 -35.67
N VAL A 13 -5.38 -29.09 -36.69
CA VAL A 13 -4.80 -27.75 -36.55
C VAL A 13 -5.65 -26.92 -35.58
N LEU A 14 -4.97 -26.20 -34.67
CA LEU A 14 -5.55 -25.48 -33.53
C LEU A 14 -6.13 -26.35 -32.41
N ASP A 15 -6.10 -27.69 -32.50
CA ASP A 15 -6.54 -28.52 -31.38
C ASP A 15 -5.57 -28.43 -30.22
N LEU A 16 -6.13 -28.25 -29.02
CA LEU A 16 -5.40 -28.31 -27.78
C LEU A 16 -5.47 -29.75 -27.26
N HIS A 17 -4.31 -30.39 -27.19
CA HIS A 17 -4.19 -31.75 -26.66
C HIS A 17 -3.66 -31.72 -25.24
N ARG A 18 -4.14 -32.69 -24.46
CA ARG A 18 -3.64 -32.93 -23.13
C ARG A 18 -3.26 -34.38 -22.95
N ILE A 19 -2.12 -34.61 -22.32
CA ILE A 19 -1.63 -35.92 -21.96
C ILE A 19 -1.92 -36.13 -20.48
N ILE A 20 -2.79 -37.08 -20.16
CA ILE A 20 -3.12 -37.50 -18.79
C ILE A 20 -2.51 -38.88 -18.58
N VAL A 21 -1.78 -39.03 -17.48
CA VAL A 21 -1.11 -40.28 -17.11
C VAL A 21 -1.55 -40.67 -15.72
N GLN A 22 -1.95 -41.92 -15.55
CA GLN A 22 -2.36 -42.49 -14.26
C GLN A 22 -1.71 -43.86 -14.06
N ILE A 23 -1.07 -44.07 -12.91
CA ILE A 23 -0.61 -45.40 -12.47
C ILE A 23 -1.81 -46.12 -11.85
N THR A 24 -2.15 -47.29 -12.39
CA THR A 24 -3.31 -48.11 -11.98
C THR A 24 -2.92 -49.25 -11.07
N ASN A 25 -1.68 -49.75 -11.15
CA ASN A 25 -1.18 -50.80 -10.28
C ASN A 25 0.27 -50.51 -9.88
N ILE A 26 0.52 -50.43 -8.58
CA ILE A 26 1.85 -50.23 -8.00
C ILE A 26 2.33 -51.59 -7.51
N PRO A 27 3.36 -52.19 -8.14
CA PRO A 27 4.01 -53.32 -7.52
C PRO A 27 4.61 -52.83 -6.20
N ILE A 28 4.35 -53.57 -5.11
CA ILE A 28 4.77 -53.25 -3.75
C ILE A 28 6.29 -53.07 -3.75
N ALA A 29 6.76 -51.84 -3.93
CA ALA A 29 8.16 -51.47 -3.91
C ALA A 29 8.44 -50.76 -2.59
N GLU A 30 9.53 -51.13 -1.92
CA GLU A 30 9.93 -50.69 -0.58
C GLU A 30 10.29 -49.20 -0.48
N ASN A 31 10.06 -48.39 -1.52
CA ASN A 31 10.31 -46.96 -1.45
C ASN A 31 9.42 -46.16 -2.42
N PRO A 32 8.33 -45.52 -1.94
CA PRO A 32 7.35 -44.87 -2.80
C PRO A 32 7.84 -43.50 -3.33
N GLU A 33 9.00 -43.00 -2.85
CA GLU A 33 9.60 -41.71 -3.22
C GLU A 33 10.33 -41.70 -4.58
N ILE A 34 10.48 -42.85 -5.23
CA ILE A 34 11.21 -42.94 -6.51
C ILE A 34 10.24 -42.66 -7.67
N GLU A 35 10.64 -41.78 -8.60
CA GLU A 35 9.95 -41.60 -9.90
C GLU A 35 9.93 -42.92 -10.69
N CYS A 36 8.81 -43.64 -10.63
CA CYS A 36 8.64 -44.96 -11.23
C CYS A 36 8.44 -44.91 -12.75
N LEU A 37 7.72 -43.90 -13.24
CA LEU A 37 7.26 -43.79 -14.61
C LEU A 37 7.55 -42.40 -15.18
N THR A 38 8.28 -42.33 -16.29
CA THR A 38 8.51 -41.10 -17.06
C THR A 38 7.78 -41.20 -18.40
N VAL A 39 6.94 -40.21 -18.70
CA VAL A 39 6.23 -40.04 -19.96
C VAL A 39 6.65 -38.72 -20.58
N TRP A 40 7.31 -38.77 -21.72
CA TRP A 40 7.64 -37.61 -22.54
C TRP A 40 6.69 -37.56 -23.72
N ALA A 41 6.07 -36.41 -23.99
CA ALA A 41 5.18 -36.22 -25.11
C ALA A 41 5.58 -34.97 -25.89
N SER A 42 5.61 -35.05 -27.22
CA SER A 42 5.90 -33.91 -28.08
C SER A 42 5.09 -33.94 -29.36
N ASN A 43 4.56 -32.78 -29.73
CA ASN A 43 3.94 -32.52 -31.03
C ASN A 43 4.87 -31.70 -31.94
N THR A 44 6.19 -31.79 -31.74
CA THR A 44 7.30 -31.01 -32.36
C THR A 44 7.29 -29.51 -32.16
N ARG A 45 6.15 -28.90 -31.84
CA ARG A 45 6.08 -27.49 -31.46
C ARG A 45 6.36 -27.28 -29.98
N SER A 46 5.80 -28.14 -29.15
CA SER A 46 6.02 -28.17 -27.70
C SER A 46 6.32 -29.59 -27.25
N SER A 47 6.91 -29.70 -26.05
CA SER A 47 7.13 -30.98 -25.42
C SER A 47 6.93 -30.88 -23.92
N VAL A 48 6.34 -31.92 -23.34
CA VAL A 48 6.11 -32.02 -21.90
C VAL A 48 6.68 -33.32 -21.36
N THR A 49 7.23 -33.24 -20.16
CA THR A 49 7.70 -34.41 -19.41
C THR A 49 6.83 -34.58 -18.18
N ILE A 50 6.31 -35.78 -17.98
CA ILE A 50 5.50 -36.19 -16.83
C ILE A 50 6.23 -37.32 -16.13
N ASN A 51 6.58 -37.11 -14.87
CA ASN A 51 7.19 -38.15 -14.04
C ASN A 51 6.25 -38.43 -12.86
N LEU A 52 6.03 -39.72 -12.59
CA LEU A 52 5.10 -40.20 -11.58
C LEU A 52 5.77 -41.26 -10.69
N PRO A 53 5.43 -41.32 -9.39
CA PRO A 53 4.51 -40.43 -8.68
C PRO A 53 5.08 -39.00 -8.51
N VAL A 54 4.19 -38.01 -8.42
CA VAL A 54 4.55 -36.61 -8.08
C VAL A 54 4.35 -36.43 -6.58
N LEU A 55 5.37 -35.89 -5.90
CA LEU A 55 5.24 -35.50 -4.50
C LEU A 55 4.50 -34.17 -4.41
N GLU A 56 3.29 -34.19 -3.86
CA GLU A 56 2.50 -32.98 -3.60
C GLU A 56 2.07 -32.97 -2.14
N ASN A 57 2.50 -31.97 -1.39
CA ASN A 57 2.17 -31.81 0.03
C ASN A 57 2.45 -33.05 0.86
N GLU A 58 3.67 -33.59 0.70
CA GLU A 58 4.14 -34.79 1.40
C GLU A 58 3.30 -36.06 1.10
N LYS A 59 2.40 -35.99 0.11
CA LYS A 59 1.62 -37.12 -0.39
C LYS A 59 2.02 -37.42 -1.83
N LEU A 60 2.17 -38.71 -2.11
CA LEU A 60 2.49 -39.16 -3.46
C LEU A 60 1.22 -39.26 -4.28
N VAL A 61 1.19 -38.55 -5.40
CA VAL A 61 0.10 -38.58 -6.36
C VAL A 61 0.50 -39.38 -7.59
N TYR A 62 -0.34 -40.34 -7.95
CA TYR A 62 -0.10 -41.31 -9.01
C TYR A 62 -0.78 -40.95 -10.33
N SER A 63 -1.35 -39.74 -10.44
CA SER A 63 -2.00 -39.24 -11.64
C SER A 63 -1.73 -37.76 -11.87
N THR A 64 -1.38 -37.38 -13.09
CA THR A 64 -1.21 -35.97 -13.48
C THR A 64 -1.51 -35.77 -14.96
N GLY A 65 -1.67 -34.53 -15.39
CA GLY A 65 -1.81 -34.23 -16.81
C GLY A 65 -1.25 -32.87 -17.21
N ARG A 66 -0.61 -32.82 -18.37
CA ARG A 66 0.05 -31.62 -18.93
C ARG A 66 -0.52 -31.28 -20.31
N LEU A 67 -0.59 -29.99 -20.61
CA LEU A 67 -1.09 -29.48 -21.89
C LEU A 67 0.06 -29.41 -22.91
N LEU A 68 -0.24 -29.68 -24.17
CA LEU A 68 0.67 -29.36 -25.28
C LEU A 68 0.16 -28.10 -25.97
N GLN A 69 1.07 -27.26 -26.46
CA GLN A 69 0.68 -26.12 -27.28
C GLN A 69 -0.09 -26.59 -28.53
N PRO A 70 -1.09 -25.85 -29.00
CA PRO A 70 -1.84 -26.18 -30.21
C PRO A 70 -0.95 -26.09 -31.45
N ILE A 71 -1.20 -26.94 -32.44
CA ILE A 71 -0.47 -26.94 -33.72
C ILE A 71 -0.85 -25.70 -34.54
N HIS A 72 0.13 -25.05 -35.17
CA HIS A 72 -0.10 -23.97 -36.13
C HIS A 72 -0.39 -24.51 -37.53
N LYS A 73 -1.09 -23.72 -38.35
CA LYS A 73 -1.32 -24.05 -39.76
C LYS A 73 -0.01 -24.22 -40.54
N ASP A 74 1.03 -23.47 -40.18
CA ASP A 74 2.34 -23.50 -40.86
C ASP A 74 3.17 -24.75 -40.52
N ASP A 75 2.83 -25.44 -39.43
CA ASP A 75 3.51 -26.65 -38.97
C ASP A 75 3.13 -27.85 -39.86
N VAL A 76 1.90 -27.86 -40.40
CA VAL A 76 1.36 -28.96 -41.22
C VAL A 76 1.57 -28.68 -42.71
N ARG A 77 2.73 -29.07 -43.25
CA ARG A 77 3.03 -28.97 -44.69
C ARG A 77 2.51 -30.18 -45.48
N LYS A 78 2.27 -30.01 -46.79
CA LYS A 78 1.77 -31.10 -47.67
C LYS A 78 2.70 -32.33 -47.69
N ASP A 79 4.00 -32.15 -47.43
CA ASP A 79 5.01 -33.21 -47.56
C ASP A 79 5.55 -33.71 -46.21
N ARG A 80 5.05 -33.18 -45.07
CA ARG A 80 5.44 -33.62 -43.72
C ARG A 80 4.20 -33.70 -42.83
N ASN A 81 3.82 -34.90 -42.45
CA ASN A 81 2.80 -35.11 -41.44
C ASN A 81 3.35 -34.72 -40.07
N GLN A 82 2.53 -34.04 -39.29
CA GLN A 82 2.84 -33.70 -37.91
C GLN A 82 2.59 -34.93 -37.05
N ILE A 83 3.53 -35.33 -36.18
CA ILE A 83 3.41 -36.56 -35.38
C ILE A 83 3.49 -36.20 -33.90
N LEU A 84 2.46 -36.54 -33.14
CA LEU A 84 2.54 -36.58 -31.69
C LEU A 84 3.25 -37.87 -31.29
N THR A 85 4.42 -37.72 -30.69
CA THR A 85 5.23 -38.82 -30.19
C THR A 85 5.15 -38.85 -28.67
N ILE A 86 4.80 -40.02 -28.11
CA ILE A 86 4.77 -40.25 -26.67
C ILE A 86 5.74 -41.38 -26.34
N ILE A 87 6.76 -41.08 -25.54
CA ILE A 87 7.79 -42.02 -25.10
C ILE A 87 7.59 -42.30 -23.62
N ILE A 88 7.47 -43.58 -23.28
CA ILE A 88 7.19 -44.05 -21.93
C ILE A 88 8.36 -44.92 -21.46
N ARG A 89 8.88 -44.57 -20.29
CA ARG A 89 10.00 -45.25 -19.64
C ARG A 89 9.63 -45.59 -18.20
N SER A 90 9.56 -46.89 -17.89
CA SER A 90 9.54 -47.39 -16.51
C SER A 90 10.98 -47.46 -15.97
N ARG A 91 11.16 -47.17 -14.68
CA ARG A 91 12.43 -47.33 -13.96
C ARG A 91 12.43 -48.53 -12.99
N ILE A 92 11.33 -49.29 -12.91
CA ILE A 92 11.13 -50.40 -11.96
C ILE A 92 10.88 -51.72 -12.71
N GLU A 93 11.35 -52.83 -12.13
CA GLU A 93 11.37 -54.19 -12.72
C GLU A 93 10.38 -55.23 -12.14
N PRO A 94 9.27 -54.81 -11.51
CA PRO A 94 7.98 -55.38 -11.95
C PRO A 94 7.18 -54.44 -12.88
N PRO A 95 6.36 -54.97 -13.80
CA PRO A 95 5.60 -54.15 -14.73
C PRO A 95 4.55 -53.31 -14.00
N ILE A 96 4.71 -51.99 -14.07
CA ILE A 96 3.75 -51.01 -13.55
C ILE A 96 2.51 -51.00 -14.45
N GLY A 97 1.32 -51.11 -13.86
CA GLY A 97 0.07 -50.84 -14.58
C GLY A 97 -0.11 -49.34 -14.72
N PHE A 98 -0.29 -48.85 -15.94
CA PHE A 98 -0.56 -47.42 -16.18
C PHE A 98 -1.58 -47.23 -17.32
N THR A 99 -2.23 -46.08 -17.32
CA THR A 99 -3.15 -45.63 -18.36
C THR A 99 -2.72 -44.25 -18.86
N ILE A 100 -2.73 -44.07 -20.18
CA ILE A 100 -2.47 -42.79 -20.83
C ILE A 100 -3.71 -42.42 -21.61
N GLN A 101 -4.19 -41.21 -21.38
CA GLN A 101 -5.31 -40.64 -22.11
C GLN A 101 -4.85 -39.36 -22.82
N ILE A 102 -5.18 -39.27 -24.11
CA ILE A 102 -5.00 -38.06 -24.89
C ILE A 102 -6.39 -37.42 -24.99
N LYS A 103 -6.60 -36.31 -24.29
CA LYS A 103 -7.86 -35.56 -24.35
C LYS A 103 -7.67 -34.37 -25.29
N THR A 104 -8.53 -34.27 -26.29
CA THR A 104 -8.64 -33.08 -27.14
C THR A 104 -9.74 -32.19 -26.59
N TYR A 105 -9.46 -30.90 -26.44
CA TYR A 105 -10.44 -29.94 -25.96
C TYR A 105 -11.52 -29.66 -27.00
N ASP A 106 -12.75 -29.43 -26.57
CA ASP A 106 -13.83 -29.02 -27.46
C ASP A 106 -13.50 -27.66 -28.08
N ARG A 107 -13.52 -27.61 -29.41
CA ARG A 107 -13.29 -26.38 -30.18
C ARG A 107 -14.30 -25.30 -29.86
N GLY A 108 -15.56 -25.64 -29.58
CA GLY A 108 -16.59 -24.66 -29.25
C GLY A 108 -16.31 -23.94 -27.93
N GLN A 109 -15.59 -24.59 -27.02
CA GLN A 109 -15.18 -24.04 -25.73
C GLN A 109 -13.81 -23.35 -25.82
N TYR A 110 -12.85 -23.98 -26.48
CA TYR A 110 -11.48 -23.49 -26.60
C TYR A 110 -11.37 -22.32 -27.59
N LEU A 111 -12.01 -22.39 -28.76
CA LEU A 111 -11.98 -21.32 -29.76
C LEU A 111 -13.15 -20.38 -29.51
N VAL A 112 -12.90 -19.28 -28.79
CA VAL A 112 -13.93 -18.31 -28.40
C VAL A 112 -14.48 -17.62 -29.66
N PRO A 113 -15.73 -17.87 -30.09
CA PRO A 113 -16.29 -17.33 -31.33
C PRO A 113 -16.91 -15.95 -31.07
N TRP A 114 -16.08 -15.02 -30.62
CA TRP A 114 -16.54 -13.72 -30.14
C TRP A 114 -16.34 -12.62 -31.19
N ASN A 115 -17.36 -11.78 -31.35
CA ASN A 115 -17.42 -10.70 -32.35
C ASN A 115 -17.12 -9.30 -31.77
N PHE A 116 -16.67 -9.22 -30.51
CA PHE A 116 -16.29 -7.99 -29.78
C PHE A 116 -17.38 -6.92 -29.61
N ARG A 117 -18.65 -7.20 -29.92
CA ARG A 117 -19.74 -6.22 -29.73
C ARG A 117 -20.28 -6.22 -28.30
N ASP A 118 -20.52 -7.41 -27.77
CA ASP A 118 -21.13 -7.60 -26.46
C ASP A 118 -20.20 -8.43 -25.56
N GLU A 119 -20.47 -8.45 -24.25
CA GLU A 119 -19.77 -9.34 -23.33
C GLU A 119 -20.00 -10.81 -23.72
N PHE A 120 -18.93 -11.55 -23.97
CA PHE A 120 -19.00 -13.00 -24.16
C PHE A 120 -18.88 -13.68 -22.81
N SER A 121 -19.90 -14.43 -22.40
CA SER A 121 -19.91 -15.13 -21.12
C SER A 121 -20.18 -16.63 -21.29
N LEU A 122 -19.43 -17.42 -20.54
CA LEU A 122 -19.58 -18.86 -20.40
C LEU A 122 -19.86 -19.15 -18.92
N PRO A 123 -21.14 -19.30 -18.53
CA PRO A 123 -21.49 -19.57 -17.16
C PRO A 123 -21.27 -21.05 -16.81
N HIS A 124 -21.17 -21.34 -15.52
CA HIS A 124 -21.14 -22.68 -14.93
C HIS A 124 -20.07 -23.62 -15.53
N GLN A 125 -18.88 -23.10 -15.82
CA GLN A 125 -17.78 -23.93 -16.32
C GLN A 125 -17.19 -24.75 -15.18
N HIS A 126 -17.09 -26.06 -15.38
CA HIS A 126 -16.56 -26.97 -14.39
C HIS A 126 -15.05 -27.14 -14.57
N ILE A 127 -14.32 -27.02 -13.47
CA ILE A 127 -12.88 -27.22 -13.41
C ILE A 127 -12.60 -28.38 -12.47
N GLU A 128 -11.75 -29.29 -12.91
CA GLU A 128 -11.20 -30.36 -12.08
C GLU A 128 -9.67 -30.35 -12.16
N ARG A 129 -9.01 -30.95 -11.17
CA ARG A 129 -7.55 -31.08 -11.15
C ARG A 129 -7.01 -31.73 -12.43
N LEU A 130 -7.66 -32.80 -12.87
CA LEU A 130 -7.33 -33.50 -14.10
C LEU A 130 -8.16 -32.99 -15.29
N GLU A 131 -8.79 -31.81 -15.23
CA GLU A 131 -9.53 -31.15 -16.34
C GLU A 131 -9.56 -29.60 -16.15
N PRO A 132 -8.46 -28.86 -16.45
CA PRO A 132 -8.43 -27.42 -16.42
C PRO A 132 -9.15 -26.83 -17.62
N LEU A 133 -9.57 -25.57 -17.54
CA LEU A 133 -10.15 -24.83 -18.65
C LEU A 133 -9.05 -24.17 -19.48
N ALA A 134 -9.31 -24.05 -20.79
CA ALA A 134 -8.43 -23.37 -21.72
C ALA A 134 -9.26 -22.59 -22.74
N TYR A 135 -8.81 -21.38 -23.06
CA TYR A 135 -9.47 -20.49 -24.03
C TYR A 135 -8.42 -19.84 -24.94
N ARG A 136 -8.70 -19.82 -26.24
CA ARG A 136 -8.01 -19.07 -27.27
C ARG A 136 -8.88 -17.89 -27.66
N ILE A 137 -8.45 -16.70 -27.28
CA ILE A 137 -9.21 -15.47 -27.39
C ILE A 137 -8.62 -14.68 -28.55
N PRO A 138 -9.37 -14.42 -29.64
CA PRO A 138 -8.93 -13.51 -30.68
C PRO A 138 -8.88 -12.09 -30.12
N THR A 139 -7.86 -11.31 -30.46
CA THR A 139 -7.66 -9.95 -29.92
C THR A 139 -7.43 -8.91 -31.02
N SER A 140 -7.53 -9.33 -32.29
CA SER A 140 -7.44 -8.43 -33.44
C SER A 140 -8.44 -7.29 -33.36
N GLY A 141 -7.94 -6.06 -33.30
CA GLY A 141 -8.75 -4.85 -33.40
C GLY A 141 -9.39 -4.34 -32.10
N ILE A 142 -9.16 -4.98 -30.95
CA ILE A 142 -9.64 -4.46 -29.66
C ILE A 142 -8.58 -3.59 -28.95
N PRO A 143 -8.97 -2.48 -28.31
CA PRO A 143 -8.04 -1.60 -27.59
C PRO A 143 -7.62 -2.14 -26.22
N SER A 144 -8.54 -2.82 -25.53
CA SER A 144 -8.22 -3.57 -24.32
C SER A 144 -9.19 -4.73 -24.11
N LEU A 145 -8.68 -5.80 -23.51
CA LEU A 145 -9.41 -7.01 -23.15
C LEU A 145 -9.63 -7.05 -21.64
N TYR A 146 -10.88 -7.11 -21.21
CA TYR A 146 -11.25 -7.34 -19.82
C TYR A 146 -11.69 -8.79 -19.63
N ILE A 147 -11.00 -9.48 -18.72
CA ILE A 147 -11.27 -10.87 -18.34
C ILE A 147 -11.81 -10.86 -16.93
N LYS A 148 -12.95 -11.52 -16.73
CA LYS A 148 -13.59 -11.65 -15.43
C LYS A 148 -13.91 -13.12 -15.17
N LEU A 149 -13.47 -13.62 -14.01
CA LEU A 149 -13.78 -14.97 -13.53
C LEU A 149 -14.48 -14.85 -12.18
N LEU A 150 -15.63 -15.50 -12.03
CA LEU A 150 -16.38 -15.57 -10.78
C LEU A 150 -16.58 -17.01 -10.36
N SER A 151 -16.47 -17.27 -9.06
CA SER A 151 -16.62 -18.59 -8.45
C SER A 151 -17.26 -18.45 -7.08
N GLU A 152 -18.31 -19.23 -6.85
CA GLU A 152 -18.91 -19.39 -5.52
C GLU A 152 -18.02 -20.25 -4.61
N ASP A 153 -17.24 -21.15 -5.21
CA ASP A 153 -16.39 -22.08 -4.48
C ASP A 153 -15.09 -21.39 -4.01
N GLY A 154 -14.73 -21.61 -2.74
CA GLY A 154 -13.51 -21.07 -2.11
C GLY A 154 -12.25 -21.89 -2.37
N ILE A 155 -12.13 -22.48 -3.57
CA ILE A 155 -11.00 -23.33 -3.98
C ILE A 155 -9.97 -22.46 -4.72
N CYS A 156 -8.72 -22.52 -4.29
CA CYS A 156 -7.64 -21.78 -4.92
C CYS A 156 -7.38 -22.28 -6.35
N SER A 157 -7.35 -21.33 -7.28
CA SER A 157 -7.13 -21.58 -8.70
C SER A 157 -6.00 -20.73 -9.22
N LEU A 158 -5.30 -21.25 -10.21
CA LEU A 158 -4.23 -20.59 -10.92
C LEU A 158 -4.71 -20.21 -12.32
N VAL A 159 -4.57 -18.93 -12.65
CA VAL A 159 -4.82 -18.39 -13.99
C VAL A 159 -3.48 -18.13 -14.66
N ILE A 160 -3.33 -18.64 -15.87
CA ILE A 160 -2.15 -18.45 -16.70
C ILE A 160 -2.58 -17.77 -18.00
N ILE A 161 -1.91 -16.69 -18.37
CA ILE A 161 -2.16 -15.95 -19.60
C ILE A 161 -0.86 -15.88 -20.38
N SER A 162 -0.84 -16.51 -21.55
CA SER A 162 0.31 -16.57 -22.42
C SER A 162 0.00 -16.05 -23.81
N ASN A 163 1.04 -15.58 -24.50
CA ASN A 163 0.94 -15.36 -25.93
C ASN A 163 0.85 -16.71 -26.65
N TYR A 164 0.31 -16.69 -27.86
CA TYR A 164 0.18 -17.90 -28.68
C TYR A 164 1.52 -18.60 -29.01
N THR A 165 2.64 -17.85 -29.00
CA THR A 165 3.97 -18.39 -29.26
C THR A 165 4.67 -18.96 -28.03
N ASP A 166 4.27 -18.54 -26.83
CA ASP A 166 5.03 -18.79 -25.62
C ASP A 166 4.63 -20.14 -25.00
N ASP A 167 5.61 -21.01 -24.73
CA ASP A 167 5.35 -22.29 -24.08
C ASP A 167 5.06 -22.08 -22.60
N ILE A 168 4.01 -22.74 -22.11
CA ILE A 168 3.54 -22.70 -20.73
C ILE A 168 4.66 -23.20 -19.80
N TYR A 169 5.41 -24.20 -20.26
CA TYR A 169 6.46 -24.85 -19.49
C TYR A 169 7.84 -24.39 -19.94
N GLU A 170 8.73 -24.15 -18.99
CA GLU A 170 10.11 -23.77 -19.28
C GLU A 170 10.91 -24.98 -19.79
N ASN A 171 11.46 -24.91 -21.02
CA ASN A 171 12.33 -25.94 -21.61
C ASN A 171 11.78 -27.40 -21.50
N GLY A 172 10.46 -27.58 -21.39
CA GLY A 172 9.82 -28.90 -21.18
C GLY A 172 10.10 -29.55 -19.81
N GLY A 173 10.61 -28.77 -18.85
CA GLY A 173 11.12 -29.18 -17.54
C GLY A 173 10.06 -29.36 -16.44
N TYR A 174 10.52 -29.91 -15.31
CA TYR A 174 9.73 -30.76 -14.41
C TYR A 174 8.63 -30.06 -13.59
N ASP A 175 8.75 -28.77 -13.23
CA ASP A 175 7.71 -28.08 -12.45
C ASP A 175 7.73 -26.54 -12.59
N SER A 176 8.38 -25.99 -13.62
CA SER A 176 8.43 -24.55 -13.83
C SER A 176 7.49 -24.07 -14.93
N ILE A 177 6.45 -23.34 -14.51
CA ILE A 177 5.73 -22.43 -15.40
C ILE A 177 6.74 -21.37 -15.86
N ASN A 178 6.80 -21.15 -17.18
CA ASN A 178 7.68 -20.17 -17.79
C ASN A 178 7.56 -18.80 -17.09
N PRO A 179 8.65 -18.21 -16.57
CA PRO A 179 8.60 -16.98 -15.79
C PRO A 179 8.15 -15.76 -16.60
N LYS A 180 8.22 -15.82 -17.93
CA LYS A 180 7.74 -14.75 -18.84
C LYS A 180 6.22 -14.72 -18.95
N ILE A 181 5.53 -15.77 -18.51
CA ILE A 181 4.08 -15.90 -18.65
C ILE A 181 3.41 -15.34 -17.41
N ARG A 182 2.37 -14.52 -17.64
CA ARG A 182 1.59 -13.91 -16.57
C ARG A 182 0.82 -14.99 -15.82
N LYS A 183 1.05 -15.10 -14.52
CA LYS A 183 0.35 -16.05 -13.65
C LYS A 183 -0.17 -15.37 -12.39
N THR A 184 -1.33 -15.82 -11.93
CA THR A 184 -1.98 -15.23 -10.76
C THR A 184 -2.98 -16.21 -10.17
N THR A 185 -3.21 -16.11 -8.86
CA THR A 185 -4.12 -17.02 -8.14
C THR A 185 -5.39 -16.29 -7.72
N PHE A 186 -6.50 -17.03 -7.65
CA PHE A 186 -7.77 -16.49 -7.17
C PHE A 186 -8.62 -17.55 -6.47
N LEU A 187 -9.44 -17.08 -5.51
CA LEU A 187 -10.44 -17.87 -4.82
C LEU A 187 -11.81 -17.66 -5.48
N HIS A 188 -12.46 -16.54 -5.18
CA HIS A 188 -13.83 -16.28 -5.64
C HIS A 188 -13.93 -15.41 -6.88
N ARG A 189 -12.98 -14.49 -7.06
CA ARG A 189 -13.08 -13.49 -8.11
C ARG A 189 -11.71 -13.13 -8.65
N PHE A 190 -11.64 -13.02 -9.97
CA PHE A 190 -10.48 -12.55 -10.70
C PHE A 190 -10.94 -11.54 -11.76
N ASP A 191 -10.25 -10.40 -11.83
CA ASP A 191 -10.48 -9.37 -12.82
C ASP A 191 -9.12 -8.94 -13.38
N LEU A 192 -8.99 -8.87 -14.70
CA LEU A 192 -7.78 -8.40 -15.36
C LEU A 192 -8.13 -7.59 -16.61
N VAL A 193 -7.42 -6.48 -16.80
CA VAL A 193 -7.42 -5.72 -18.05
C VAL A 193 -6.07 -5.86 -18.75
N ILE A 194 -6.08 -6.26 -20.01
CA ILE A 194 -4.90 -6.33 -20.89
C ILE A 194 -5.02 -5.27 -21.97
N ARG A 195 -4.03 -4.39 -22.09
CA ARG A 195 -4.01 -3.27 -23.04
C ARG A 195 -3.46 -3.70 -24.39
N LYS A 196 -3.81 -2.97 -25.46
CA LYS A 196 -3.30 -3.17 -26.83
C LYS A 196 -1.78 -3.34 -26.94
N GLU A 197 -1.01 -2.63 -26.12
CA GLU A 197 0.46 -2.74 -26.04
C GLU A 197 0.92 -4.17 -25.67
N ASP A 198 0.14 -4.85 -24.84
CA ASP A 198 0.42 -6.18 -24.31
C ASP A 198 -0.44 -7.28 -24.96
N LEU A 199 -1.34 -6.90 -25.88
CA LEU A 199 -2.22 -7.85 -26.57
C LEU A 199 -1.46 -8.52 -27.71
N SER A 200 -1.22 -9.83 -27.60
CA SER A 200 -0.90 -10.68 -28.74
C SER A 200 -2.17 -11.20 -29.39
N ASP A 201 -2.15 -11.46 -30.70
CA ASP A 201 -3.29 -12.05 -31.41
C ASP A 201 -2.93 -13.46 -31.89
N PRO A 202 -3.54 -14.52 -31.35
CA PRO A 202 -4.48 -14.58 -30.22
C PRO A 202 -3.78 -14.69 -28.85
N ILE A 203 -4.54 -14.46 -27.76
CA ILE A 203 -4.11 -14.79 -26.38
C ILE A 203 -4.62 -16.16 -25.98
N LEU A 204 -3.82 -16.87 -25.17
CA LEU A 204 -4.21 -18.12 -24.53
C LEU A 204 -4.43 -17.90 -23.02
N LEU A 205 -5.58 -18.34 -22.52
CA LEU A 205 -5.96 -18.30 -21.11
C LEU A 205 -6.16 -19.72 -20.60
N TYR A 206 -5.54 -20.06 -19.48
CA TYR A 206 -5.68 -21.35 -18.83
C TYR A 206 -6.09 -21.17 -17.37
N ILE A 207 -6.99 -22.04 -16.88
CA ILE A 207 -7.48 -22.00 -15.51
C ILE A 207 -7.32 -23.38 -14.89
N PHE A 208 -6.46 -23.48 -13.88
CA PHE A 208 -6.15 -24.69 -13.14
C PHE A 208 -6.67 -24.62 -11.70
N ILE A 209 -7.01 -25.77 -11.12
CA ILE A 209 -7.18 -25.90 -9.67
C ILE A 209 -5.85 -26.32 -9.06
N LEU A 210 -5.45 -25.63 -7.99
CA LEU A 210 -4.27 -26.00 -7.22
C LEU A 210 -4.60 -27.16 -6.24
N PRO A 211 -3.60 -28.01 -5.93
CA PRO A 211 -3.80 -29.14 -5.03
C PRO A 211 -4.22 -28.71 -3.62
N ASP A 212 -3.82 -27.51 -3.20
CA ASP A 212 -4.22 -26.90 -1.93
C ASP A 212 -4.54 -25.40 -2.10
N ASP A 213 -4.92 -24.78 -0.97
CA ASP A 213 -5.20 -23.36 -0.87
C ASP A 213 -4.00 -22.54 -0.35
N SER A 214 -2.81 -23.15 -0.23
CA SER A 214 -1.64 -22.53 0.39
C SER A 214 -1.15 -21.32 -0.41
N GLN A 215 -1.21 -21.37 -1.75
CA GLN A 215 -0.84 -20.22 -2.59
C GLN A 215 -1.83 -19.05 -2.48
N CYS A 216 -3.07 -19.28 -2.06
CA CYS A 216 -4.05 -18.22 -1.85
C CYS A 216 -4.07 -17.70 -0.39
N HIS A 217 -3.87 -18.57 0.61
CA HIS A 217 -3.99 -18.23 2.04
C HIS A 217 -2.65 -18.17 2.81
N GLY A 218 -1.55 -18.62 2.21
CA GLY A 218 -0.24 -18.74 2.87
C GLY A 218 -0.18 -19.82 3.96
N LYS A 219 -1.22 -20.66 4.10
CA LYS A 219 -1.31 -21.77 5.06
C LYS A 219 -1.78 -23.03 4.34
N VAL A 220 -1.13 -24.15 4.61
CA VAL A 220 -1.58 -25.47 4.15
C VAL A 220 -2.80 -25.86 4.99
N LEU A 221 -3.99 -25.64 4.45
CA LEU A 221 -5.23 -26.23 4.97
C LEU A 221 -5.38 -27.58 4.29
N ASP A 222 -5.63 -28.64 5.06
CA ASP A 222 -5.92 -29.97 4.51
C ASP A 222 -7.09 -29.87 3.53
N ALA A 223 -6.79 -30.02 2.25
CA ALA A 223 -7.78 -29.98 1.20
C ALA A 223 -8.66 -31.22 1.27
N LYS A 224 -9.98 -31.04 1.46
CA LYS A 224 -10.96 -32.13 1.32
C LYS A 224 -11.09 -32.53 -0.15
N ALA A 225 -10.96 -33.82 -0.45
CA ALA A 225 -11.14 -34.38 -1.79
C ALA A 225 -12.59 -34.86 -2.00
N PRO A 226 -13.16 -34.73 -3.22
CA PRO A 226 -12.56 -34.19 -4.45
C PRO A 226 -12.70 -32.66 -4.58
N ARG A 227 -11.65 -31.98 -5.09
CA ARG A 227 -11.66 -30.54 -5.39
C ARG A 227 -12.25 -30.31 -6.79
N LYS A 228 -13.51 -29.86 -6.85
CA LYS A 228 -14.19 -29.42 -8.08
C LYS A 228 -14.63 -27.97 -7.90
N LYS A 229 -14.37 -27.13 -8.91
CA LYS A 229 -14.69 -25.70 -8.87
C LYS A 229 -15.60 -25.34 -10.03
N ARG A 230 -16.62 -24.52 -9.78
CA ARG A 230 -17.46 -23.89 -10.80
C ARG A 230 -17.03 -22.45 -11.01
N VAL A 231 -16.78 -22.07 -12.26
CA VAL A 231 -16.33 -20.74 -12.64
C VAL A 231 -17.19 -20.20 -13.77
N ASP A 232 -17.70 -18.98 -13.60
CA ASP A 232 -18.28 -18.18 -14.67
C ASP A 232 -17.16 -17.37 -15.31
N VAL A 233 -16.99 -17.54 -16.61
CA VAL A 233 -15.93 -16.88 -17.39
C VAL A 233 -16.57 -15.82 -18.28
N SER A 234 -16.10 -14.58 -18.22
CA SER A 234 -16.52 -13.56 -19.16
C SER A 234 -15.38 -12.73 -19.74
N PHE A 235 -15.55 -12.37 -21.02
CA PHE A 235 -14.64 -11.56 -21.82
C PHE A 235 -15.40 -10.35 -22.34
N ASN A 236 -14.81 -9.16 -22.15
CA ASN A 236 -15.39 -7.92 -22.63
C ASN A 236 -14.34 -7.06 -23.31
N ALA A 237 -14.69 -6.49 -24.47
CA ALA A 237 -13.81 -5.61 -25.23
C ALA A 237 -14.07 -4.20 -24.75
N GLN A 238 -13.11 -3.63 -24.01
CA GLN A 238 -13.29 -2.31 -23.42
C GLN A 238 -12.85 -1.24 -24.41
N PHE A 239 -13.80 -0.72 -25.18
CA PHE A 239 -13.58 0.50 -25.96
C PHE A 239 -13.57 1.71 -25.00
N GLU A 240 -12.79 2.75 -25.33
CA GLU A 240 -12.63 3.94 -24.49
C GLU A 240 -14.00 4.47 -24.03
N SER A 241 -14.34 4.20 -22.77
CA SER A 241 -15.57 4.71 -22.18
C SER A 241 -15.39 6.19 -21.84
N SER A 242 -16.41 7.01 -22.09
CA SER A 242 -16.38 8.42 -21.67
C SER A 242 -16.34 8.50 -20.14
N TYR A 243 -15.15 8.79 -19.59
CA TYR A 243 -14.93 8.96 -18.15
C TYR A 243 -15.41 10.33 -17.63
N ILE A 244 -16.01 11.15 -18.48
CA ILE A 244 -16.42 12.53 -18.16
C ILE A 244 -17.37 12.54 -16.96
N LEU A 245 -18.44 11.73 -16.99
CA LEU A 245 -19.46 11.72 -15.95
C LEU A 245 -18.92 11.38 -14.54
N PRO A 246 -18.21 10.25 -14.32
CA PRO A 246 -17.68 9.93 -12.99
C PRO A 246 -16.61 10.93 -12.53
N ILE A 247 -15.78 11.45 -13.44
CA ILE A 247 -14.79 12.48 -13.11
C ILE A 247 -15.49 13.77 -12.68
N SER A 248 -16.51 14.23 -13.42
CA SER A 248 -17.29 15.42 -13.09
C SER A 248 -18.02 15.29 -11.75
N LEU A 249 -18.61 14.13 -11.46
CA LEU A 249 -19.29 13.88 -10.19
C LEU A 249 -18.29 13.90 -9.02
N THR A 250 -17.14 13.26 -9.19
CA THR A 250 -16.07 13.23 -8.19
C THR A 250 -15.50 14.63 -7.94
N ALA A 251 -15.23 15.39 -9.01
CA ALA A 251 -14.78 16.77 -8.93
C ALA A 251 -15.79 17.67 -8.20
N LEU A 252 -17.09 17.51 -8.46
CA LEU A 252 -18.15 18.24 -7.76
C LEU A 252 -18.12 17.96 -6.25
N VAL A 253 -18.09 16.68 -5.85
CA VAL A 253 -18.06 16.28 -4.43
C VAL A 253 -16.83 16.85 -3.72
N PHE A 254 -15.64 16.77 -4.33
CA PHE A 254 -14.44 17.36 -3.74
C PHE A 254 -14.49 18.89 -3.71
N SER A 255 -15.14 19.53 -4.67
CA SER A 255 -15.27 21.00 -4.71
C SER A 255 -16.17 21.55 -3.61
N LEU A 256 -17.16 20.79 -3.11
CA LEU A 256 -18.12 21.30 -2.12
C LEU A 256 -17.45 21.77 -0.81
N PRO A 257 -16.63 20.98 -0.10
CA PRO A 257 -15.89 21.45 1.08
C PRO A 257 -14.98 22.63 0.78
N ILE A 258 -14.35 22.65 -0.39
CA ILE A 258 -13.47 23.73 -0.85
C ILE A 258 -14.27 25.02 -0.98
N ILE A 259 -15.44 24.97 -1.62
CA ILE A 259 -16.34 26.11 -1.81
C ILE A 259 -16.81 26.65 -0.45
N PHE A 260 -17.23 25.79 0.48
CA PHE A 260 -17.60 26.21 1.84
C PHE A 260 -16.43 26.88 2.57
N MET A 261 -15.23 26.32 2.46
CA MET A 261 -14.02 26.86 3.10
C MET A 261 -13.59 28.19 2.47
N VAL A 262 -13.64 28.31 1.15
CA VAL A 262 -13.36 29.56 0.42
C VAL A 262 -14.42 30.62 0.71
N GLY A 263 -15.69 30.24 0.79
CA GLY A 263 -16.78 31.13 1.18
C GLY A 263 -16.60 31.68 2.60
N TYR A 264 -16.26 30.81 3.55
CA TYR A 264 -15.91 31.21 4.91
C TYR A 264 -14.66 32.10 4.96
N PHE A 265 -13.66 31.80 4.14
CA PHE A 265 -12.45 32.60 3.98
C PHE A 265 -12.75 34.02 3.44
N LEU A 266 -13.55 34.13 2.38
CA LEU A 266 -13.99 35.42 1.82
C LEU A 266 -14.80 36.21 2.84
N TYR A 267 -15.70 35.54 3.57
CA TYR A 267 -16.44 36.15 4.67
C TYR A 267 -15.50 36.75 5.73
N LEU A 268 -14.46 36.01 6.16
CA LEU A 268 -13.48 36.53 7.12
C LEU A 268 -12.69 37.72 6.55
N LEU A 269 -12.30 37.68 5.27
CA LEU A 269 -11.63 38.81 4.60
C LEU A 269 -12.50 40.07 4.57
N ILE A 270 -13.79 39.94 4.25
CA ILE A 270 -14.73 41.05 4.22
C ILE A 270 -14.95 41.61 5.63
N LYS A 271 -15.15 40.75 6.63
CA LYS A 271 -15.29 41.17 8.04
C LYS A 271 -14.06 41.93 8.53
N SER A 272 -12.87 41.45 8.16
CA SER A 272 -11.59 42.08 8.51
C SER A 272 -11.37 43.46 7.89
N LYS A 273 -12.00 43.77 6.73
CA LYS A 273 -11.96 45.11 6.14
C LYS A 273 -12.97 46.08 6.78
N LYS A 274 -14.01 45.58 7.45
CA LYS A 274 -15.10 46.38 8.02
C LYS A 274 -14.89 46.86 9.46
N THR A 275 -13.89 46.35 10.19
CA THR A 275 -13.53 46.84 11.53
C THR A 275 -12.35 47.80 11.44
N PRO A 276 -12.53 49.13 11.59
CA PRO A 276 -11.43 50.07 11.73
C PRO A 276 -10.65 49.77 13.03
N ARG A 277 -9.33 49.89 12.98
CA ARG A 277 -8.46 49.83 14.16
C ARG A 277 -8.56 51.17 14.90
N GLU A 278 -9.46 51.29 15.85
CA GLU A 278 -9.36 52.32 16.89
C GLU A 278 -8.65 51.72 18.10
N PHE A 279 -7.46 52.25 18.42
CA PHE A 279 -6.75 51.97 19.66
C PHE A 279 -7.22 53.01 20.70
N PRO A 280 -7.84 52.62 21.82
CA PRO A 280 -7.94 53.53 22.96
C PRO A 280 -6.54 53.75 23.53
N PRO A 281 -6.12 55.00 23.85
CA PRO A 281 -4.85 55.24 24.50
C PRO A 281 -4.89 54.63 25.90
N LEU A 282 -3.92 53.76 26.20
CA LEU A 282 -3.76 53.16 27.52
C LEU A 282 -3.15 54.23 28.45
N SER A 283 -3.99 54.98 29.17
CA SER A 283 -3.53 55.83 30.27
C SER A 283 -3.15 54.95 31.45
N ILE A 284 -1.85 54.78 31.68
CA ILE A 284 -1.33 54.17 32.90
C ILE A 284 -1.39 55.23 34.01
N ASN A 285 -2.44 55.19 34.83
CA ASN A 285 -2.41 55.85 36.14
C ASN A 285 -1.50 55.01 37.05
N LEU A 286 -0.30 55.51 37.32
CA LEU A 286 0.58 54.95 38.32
C LEU A 286 0.06 55.41 39.69
N ASP A 287 -0.65 54.55 40.41
CA ASP A 287 -1.05 54.83 41.79
C ASP A 287 0.21 54.96 42.65
N SER A 288 0.47 56.20 43.09
CA SER A 288 1.47 56.56 44.07
C SER A 288 1.00 56.13 45.46
N SER A 289 1.33 54.92 45.86
CA SER A 289 1.19 54.52 47.26
C SER A 289 2.35 53.63 47.71
N LEU A 290 3.52 54.21 47.94
CA LEU A 290 4.50 53.66 48.88
C LEU A 290 5.22 54.83 49.58
N ARG A 291 5.01 54.85 50.90
CA ARG A 291 5.26 55.92 51.85
C ARG A 291 6.74 56.29 52.00
N SER A 292 6.92 57.58 52.21
CA SER A 292 8.03 58.22 52.92
C SER A 292 8.35 57.57 54.27
N SER A 293 9.64 57.31 54.53
CA SER A 293 10.22 57.35 55.87
C SER A 293 11.73 57.65 55.79
N SER A 294 12.04 58.90 56.11
CA SER A 294 13.27 59.55 56.60
C SER A 294 14.45 58.74 57.15
N GLY A 295 15.67 59.30 56.96
CA GLY A 295 16.85 59.15 57.83
C GLY A 295 18.18 58.97 57.06
N ASN A 296 18.88 60.00 56.54
CA ASN A 296 19.76 61.02 57.13
C ASN A 296 21.26 60.59 57.30
N GLN A 297 22.18 61.48 56.86
CA GLN A 297 23.64 61.62 57.13
C GLN A 297 24.64 60.66 56.43
N ASN A 298 25.90 60.99 56.07
CA ASN A 298 26.70 62.21 55.82
C ASN A 298 28.07 61.72 55.25
N ASN A 299 28.72 62.54 54.41
CA ASN A 299 30.16 62.77 54.16
C ASN A 299 31.20 61.61 54.11
N ASP A 300 32.03 61.54 53.04
CA ASP A 300 33.45 61.98 53.07
C ASP A 300 34.21 61.65 51.76
N MET A 301 35.27 62.44 51.52
CA MET A 301 36.06 62.61 50.30
C MET A 301 37.49 62.05 50.47
N GLU A 302 38.07 61.55 49.36
CA GLU A 302 39.51 61.33 49.06
C GLU A 302 40.37 60.35 49.89
N MET A 303 41.07 59.42 49.24
CA MET A 303 42.46 59.64 48.76
C MET A 303 43.06 58.36 48.13
N THR A 304 43.95 58.62 47.18
CA THR A 304 44.63 57.78 46.19
C THR A 304 45.74 56.85 46.69
N ASN A 305 45.89 55.75 45.93
CA ASN A 305 47.10 55.03 45.50
C ASN A 305 47.89 54.20 46.52
N LEU A 306 48.03 52.89 46.24
CA LEU A 306 49.33 52.27 45.98
C LEU A 306 49.17 50.99 45.14
N SER A 307 50.12 50.85 44.22
CA SER A 307 50.30 49.91 43.12
C SER A 307 50.53 48.44 43.51
N GLY A 308 50.07 47.52 42.66
CA GLY A 308 50.43 46.09 42.68
C GLY A 308 49.72 45.25 41.62
N ASP A 309 50.30 45.24 40.42
CA ASP A 309 50.39 44.18 39.40
C ASP A 309 49.14 43.53 38.75
N ASP A 310 48.93 43.93 37.50
CA ASP A 310 48.79 43.09 36.29
C ASP A 310 47.98 41.79 36.35
N ASN A 311 46.72 41.90 35.91
CA ASN A 311 46.14 41.01 34.89
C ASN A 311 45.04 41.75 34.14
N SER A 312 45.23 41.90 32.83
CA SER A 312 44.41 42.72 31.92
C SER A 312 42.99 42.18 31.72
N ILE A 313 42.01 42.87 32.31
CA ILE A 313 40.59 42.80 31.93
C ILE A 313 40.29 44.07 31.12
N GLY A 314 40.25 43.92 29.79
CA GLY A 314 39.75 44.94 28.88
C GLY A 314 38.22 45.04 28.96
N LEU A 315 37.74 46.27 29.17
CA LEU A 315 36.44 46.82 28.75
C LEU A 315 35.27 45.83 28.58
N ASN A 316 34.27 45.91 29.46
CA ASN A 316 32.89 45.56 29.10
C ASN A 316 31.91 46.64 29.55
N GLN A 317 31.59 47.52 28.60
CA GLN A 317 30.28 48.15 28.54
C GLN A 317 29.24 47.02 28.44
N ASN A 318 28.30 46.94 29.37
CA ASN A 318 27.03 46.26 29.15
C ASN A 318 25.96 46.94 30.02
N ALA A 319 25.61 48.17 29.64
CA ALA A 319 24.29 48.69 29.93
C ALA A 319 23.27 47.74 29.27
N THR A 320 22.48 47.05 30.09
CA THR A 320 21.43 46.16 29.63
C THR A 320 20.31 47.00 29.04
N ILE A 321 20.35 47.18 27.72
CA ILE A 321 19.24 47.74 26.94
C ILE A 321 18.10 46.72 27.01
N VAL A 322 17.15 46.93 27.92
CA VAL A 322 15.88 46.21 27.95
C VAL A 322 15.15 46.54 26.64
N SER A 323 15.17 45.60 25.71
CA SER A 323 14.47 45.74 24.43
C SER A 323 12.96 45.73 24.70
N PRO A 324 12.15 46.53 23.97
CA PRO A 324 10.69 46.46 24.10
C PRO A 324 10.18 45.03 23.90
N PRO A 325 9.15 44.57 24.64
CA PRO A 325 8.61 43.22 24.53
C PRO A 325 8.18 42.84 23.09
N GLU A 326 7.84 43.85 22.28
CA GLU A 326 7.52 43.72 20.86
C GLU A 326 8.72 43.27 20.00
N VAL A 327 9.94 43.71 20.33
CA VAL A 327 11.18 43.34 19.62
C VAL A 327 11.62 41.90 19.96
N ILE A 328 11.40 41.48 21.21
CA ILE A 328 11.71 40.12 21.67
C ILE A 328 10.74 39.10 21.05
N ALA A 329 9.44 39.42 21.02
CA ALA A 329 8.43 38.60 20.36
C ALA A 329 8.68 38.46 18.84
N ASN A 330 9.13 39.53 18.18
CA ASN A 330 9.48 39.50 16.76
C ASN A 330 10.71 38.62 16.50
N ARG A 331 11.75 38.67 17.34
CA ARG A 331 12.95 37.82 17.21
C ARG A 331 12.66 36.34 17.47
N GLU A 332 11.84 36.01 18.47
CA GLU A 332 11.44 34.61 18.74
C GLU A 332 10.58 34.01 17.63
N ASN A 333 9.68 34.81 17.03
CA ASN A 333 8.86 34.42 15.89
C ASN A 333 9.66 34.24 14.59
N GLU A 334 10.66 35.10 14.35
CA GLU A 334 11.55 34.99 13.19
C GLU A 334 12.43 33.73 13.28
N LYS A 335 12.91 33.39 14.49
CA LYS A 335 13.64 32.16 14.77
C LYS A 335 12.77 30.89 14.61
N HIS A 336 11.49 30.97 14.99
CA HIS A 336 10.53 29.88 14.79
C HIS A 336 10.25 29.59 13.30
N TRP A 337 10.20 30.63 12.45
CA TRP A 337 9.97 30.45 11.01
C TRP A 337 11.22 30.04 10.24
N LYS A 338 12.42 30.50 10.62
CA LYS A 338 13.68 29.92 10.11
C LYS A 338 13.78 28.42 10.43
N ASN A 339 13.10 27.94 11.48
CA ASN A 339 12.99 26.52 11.78
C ASN A 339 11.94 25.74 10.95
N THR A 340 11.18 26.41 10.08
CA THR A 340 10.25 25.75 9.14
C THR A 340 11.03 24.99 8.08
N ASP A 341 12.19 25.48 7.65
CA ASP A 341 13.08 24.77 6.71
C ASP A 341 13.55 23.43 7.30
N TYR A 342 13.82 23.38 8.60
CA TYR A 342 14.10 22.13 9.31
C TYR A 342 12.88 21.20 9.39
N GLN A 343 11.64 21.72 9.44
CA GLN A 343 10.43 20.88 9.36
C GLN A 343 10.36 20.14 8.03
N PHE A 344 10.59 20.84 6.92
CA PHE A 344 10.65 20.21 5.60
C PHE A 344 11.76 19.15 5.53
N LEU A 345 12.93 19.41 6.12
CA LEU A 345 14.03 18.44 6.17
C LEU A 345 13.65 17.15 6.92
N HIS A 346 12.88 17.26 8.01
CA HIS A 346 12.41 16.09 8.78
C HIS A 346 11.39 15.24 8.03
N PHE A 347 10.63 15.80 7.09
CA PHE A 347 9.79 15.02 6.18
C PHE A 347 10.61 14.46 5.01
N LEU A 348 11.47 15.28 4.40
CA LEU A 348 12.20 14.92 3.19
C LEU A 348 13.23 13.81 3.42
N LEU A 349 14.02 13.90 4.49
CA LEU A 349 15.14 12.97 4.71
C LEU A 349 14.67 11.51 4.91
N PRO A 350 13.70 11.19 5.80
CA PRO A 350 13.21 9.82 5.94
C PRO A 350 12.51 9.33 4.68
N VAL A 351 11.80 10.21 3.96
CA VAL A 351 11.11 9.87 2.70
C VAL A 351 12.10 9.52 1.60
N LEU A 352 13.22 10.25 1.48
CA LEU A 352 14.27 9.93 0.52
C LEU A 352 14.97 8.61 0.84
N ILE A 353 15.28 8.38 2.12
CA ILE A 353 15.90 7.12 2.57
C ILE A 353 14.95 5.94 2.32
N GLN A 354 13.69 6.08 2.72
CA GLN A 354 12.68 5.04 2.59
C GLN A 354 12.33 4.75 1.13
N GLY A 355 12.14 5.81 0.33
CA GLY A 355 11.94 5.69 -1.12
C GLY A 355 13.14 5.06 -1.83
N GLY A 356 14.36 5.41 -1.43
CA GLY A 356 15.59 4.82 -1.98
C GLY A 356 15.71 3.32 -1.67
N LEU A 357 15.46 2.91 -0.42
CA LEU A 357 15.46 1.49 -0.02
C LEU A 357 14.39 0.70 -0.77
N GLN A 358 13.18 1.25 -0.88
CA GLN A 358 12.06 0.59 -1.56
C GLN A 358 12.27 0.51 -3.07
N TYR A 359 12.84 1.54 -3.69
CA TYR A 359 13.20 1.52 -5.10
C TYR A 359 14.27 0.47 -5.38
N TYR A 360 15.28 0.36 -4.52
CA TYR A 360 16.30 -0.68 -4.63
C TYR A 360 15.66 -2.08 -4.58
N GLU A 361 14.77 -2.34 -3.62
CA GLU A 361 14.05 -3.63 -3.50
C GLU A 361 13.17 -3.93 -4.72
N TRP A 362 12.47 -2.94 -5.25
CA TRP A 362 11.70 -3.09 -6.49
C TRP A 362 12.62 -3.39 -7.68
N SER A 363 13.75 -2.69 -7.80
CA SER A 363 14.68 -2.84 -8.93
C SER A 363 15.39 -4.21 -8.98
N ILE A 364 15.59 -4.87 -7.84
CA ILE A 364 16.19 -6.22 -7.79
C ILE A 364 15.16 -7.34 -7.92
N SER A 365 13.86 -7.02 -7.87
CA SER A 365 12.81 -8.01 -8.05
C SER A 365 12.65 -8.32 -9.55
N ASN A 366 12.94 -9.56 -9.94
CA ASN A 366 13.07 -10.00 -11.35
C ASN A 366 11.77 -9.96 -12.19
N ASN A 367 10.62 -9.54 -11.65
CA ASN A 367 9.34 -9.51 -12.38
C ASN A 367 8.59 -8.18 -12.16
N SER A 368 8.83 -7.18 -13.01
CA SER A 368 8.31 -5.81 -12.85
C SER A 368 6.78 -5.70 -12.93
N ASP A 369 6.13 -6.55 -13.73
CA ASP A 369 4.70 -6.40 -14.07
C ASP A 369 3.75 -7.22 -13.20
N GLU A 370 4.24 -8.26 -12.52
CA GLU A 370 3.45 -9.09 -11.59
C GLU A 370 3.39 -8.52 -10.17
N LEU A 371 4.10 -7.41 -9.91
CA LEU A 371 4.16 -6.77 -8.58
C LEU A 371 2.97 -5.86 -8.29
N CYS A 372 2.26 -5.38 -9.31
CA CYS A 372 1.20 -4.37 -9.14
C CYS A 372 -0.18 -5.00 -8.94
N PHE A 373 -0.71 -4.90 -7.72
CA PHE A 373 -2.02 -5.40 -7.29
C PHE A 373 -3.16 -4.42 -7.62
N HIS A 374 -3.43 -4.21 -8.90
CA HIS A 374 -4.52 -3.32 -9.31
C HIS A 374 -5.90 -3.96 -9.04
N ASN A 375 -6.84 -3.13 -8.58
CA ASN A 375 -8.25 -3.50 -8.49
C ASN A 375 -8.94 -3.24 -9.84
N TYR A 376 -8.76 -4.14 -10.81
CA TYR A 376 -9.33 -4.00 -12.15
C TYR A 376 -10.87 -3.98 -12.18
N ALA A 377 -11.56 -4.39 -11.11
CA ALA A 377 -13.02 -4.29 -11.03
C ALA A 377 -13.50 -2.82 -10.90
N CYS A 378 -12.72 -1.97 -10.24
CA CYS A 378 -13.08 -0.57 -9.96
C CYS A 378 -12.16 0.45 -10.65
N ALA A 379 -11.00 0.01 -11.14
CA ALA A 379 -10.04 0.88 -11.80
C ALA A 379 -10.61 1.45 -13.11
N ARG A 380 -10.36 2.73 -13.33
CA ARG A 380 -10.70 3.44 -14.56
C ARG A 380 -9.43 3.99 -15.17
N GLU A 381 -9.23 3.70 -16.44
CA GLU A 381 -8.00 4.04 -17.15
C GLU A 381 -8.07 5.45 -17.76
N TRP A 382 -6.95 6.17 -17.79
CA TRP A 382 -6.85 7.40 -18.60
C TRP A 382 -5.40 7.68 -18.99
N LYS A 383 -5.17 7.96 -20.29
CA LYS A 383 -3.86 8.39 -20.85
C LYS A 383 -2.64 7.62 -20.31
N GLY A 384 -2.73 6.29 -20.29
CA GLY A 384 -1.64 5.39 -19.89
C GLY A 384 -1.65 4.95 -18.42
N PHE A 385 -2.47 5.56 -17.55
CA PHE A 385 -2.62 5.12 -16.15
C PHE A 385 -3.76 4.11 -15.99
N ARG A 386 -3.45 2.93 -15.45
CA ARG A 386 -4.42 1.83 -15.24
C ARG A 386 -5.49 2.16 -14.19
N SER A 387 -5.13 2.93 -13.16
CA SER A 387 -5.96 3.20 -11.98
C SER A 387 -6.16 4.69 -11.75
N PHE A 388 -6.41 5.45 -12.82
CA PHE A 388 -6.42 6.91 -12.82
C PHE A 388 -7.45 7.50 -11.83
N ASN A 389 -8.63 6.90 -11.73
CA ASN A 389 -9.66 7.33 -10.78
C ASN A 389 -9.16 7.33 -9.33
N HIS A 390 -8.42 6.29 -8.92
CA HIS A 390 -7.84 6.22 -7.58
C HIS A 390 -6.68 7.21 -7.40
N MET A 391 -5.95 7.52 -8.47
CA MET A 391 -4.90 8.55 -8.44
C MET A 391 -5.49 9.95 -8.25
N ILE A 392 -6.48 10.33 -9.07
CA ILE A 392 -7.04 11.68 -9.04
C ILE A 392 -7.86 11.95 -7.78
N SER A 393 -8.51 10.93 -7.19
CA SER A 393 -9.25 11.10 -5.93
C SER A 393 -8.39 11.60 -4.77
N ASN A 394 -7.06 11.42 -4.84
CA ASN A 394 -6.14 11.90 -3.80
C ASN A 394 -5.83 13.40 -3.86
N ILE A 395 -6.20 14.10 -4.95
CA ILE A 395 -5.97 15.55 -5.09
C ILE A 395 -6.67 16.36 -3.98
N GLY A 396 -7.74 15.81 -3.38
CA GLY A 396 -8.43 16.42 -2.26
C GLY A 396 -7.52 16.71 -1.06
N TYR A 397 -6.52 15.85 -0.80
CA TYR A 397 -5.54 16.08 0.27
C TYR A 397 -4.65 17.29 -0.03
N ALA A 398 -4.16 17.41 -1.28
CA ALA A 398 -3.37 18.57 -1.70
C ALA A 398 -4.16 19.87 -1.61
N ILE A 399 -5.41 19.89 -2.09
CA ILE A 399 -6.23 21.10 -2.05
C ILE A 399 -6.53 21.49 -0.59
N ASN A 400 -6.92 20.53 0.25
CA ASN A 400 -7.15 20.79 1.67
C ASN A 400 -5.89 21.31 2.39
N SER A 401 -4.72 20.77 2.05
CA SER A 401 -3.43 21.25 2.58
C SER A 401 -3.18 22.72 2.21
N MET A 402 -3.35 23.07 0.92
CA MET A 402 -3.14 24.44 0.45
C MET A 402 -4.10 25.44 1.10
N ILE A 403 -5.37 25.06 1.24
CA ILE A 403 -6.38 25.87 1.93
C ILE A 403 -5.97 26.07 3.40
N TYR A 404 -5.61 24.98 4.08
CA TYR A 404 -5.24 25.05 5.49
C TYR A 404 -4.00 25.91 5.71
N LEU A 405 -2.99 25.80 4.85
CA LEU A 405 -1.79 26.65 4.88
C LEU A 405 -2.14 28.13 4.66
N ALA A 406 -3.04 28.44 3.72
CA ALA A 406 -3.51 29.81 3.50
C ALA A 406 -4.23 30.38 4.74
N PHE A 407 -5.03 29.58 5.44
CA PHE A 407 -5.66 29.99 6.70
C PHE A 407 -4.62 30.31 7.79
N ILE A 408 -3.59 29.49 7.95
CA ILE A 408 -2.50 29.70 8.91
C ILE A 408 -1.80 31.03 8.60
N TYR A 409 -1.48 31.27 7.33
CA TYR A 409 -0.80 32.47 6.86
C TYR A 409 -1.62 33.75 7.14
N LEU A 410 -2.92 33.75 6.82
CA LEU A 410 -3.78 34.90 7.09
C LEU A 410 -4.00 35.15 8.58
N ARG A 411 -4.13 34.09 9.39
CA ARG A 411 -4.28 34.23 10.83
C ARG A 411 -3.05 34.92 11.43
N LYS A 412 -1.85 34.56 10.97
CA LYS A 412 -0.60 35.23 11.35
C LYS A 412 -0.64 36.74 11.06
N GLN A 413 -1.12 37.14 9.88
CA GLN A 413 -1.19 38.57 9.52
C GLN A 413 -2.17 39.37 10.39
N ARG A 414 -3.25 38.74 10.89
CA ARG A 414 -4.27 39.42 11.71
C ARG A 414 -3.91 39.57 13.18
N PHE A 415 -3.24 38.57 13.76
CA PHE A 415 -3.00 38.50 15.20
C PHE A 415 -1.67 39.11 15.65
N TYR A 416 -1.00 39.86 14.78
CA TYR A 416 0.23 40.61 15.11
C TYR A 416 -0.01 41.81 16.05
N ASN A 417 -1.25 42.06 16.47
CA ASN A 417 -1.60 43.19 17.34
C ASN A 417 -2.05 42.70 18.74
N ASN A 418 -1.14 42.79 19.71
CA ASN A 418 -1.34 43.05 21.16
C ASN A 418 -2.36 42.25 22.00
N LEU A 419 -2.91 41.14 21.52
CA LEU A 419 -3.70 40.23 22.36
C LEU A 419 -2.90 38.94 22.55
N GLY A 420 -2.43 38.69 23.78
CA GLY A 420 -1.51 37.61 24.18
C GLY A 420 -2.00 36.16 24.01
N VAL A 421 -2.68 35.84 22.91
CA VAL A 421 -3.12 34.49 22.58
C VAL A 421 -2.04 33.80 21.74
N TYR A 422 -1.35 32.88 22.38
CA TYR A 422 -0.23 32.09 21.89
C TYR A 422 -0.60 31.21 20.67
N HIS A 423 0.17 31.27 19.58
CA HIS A 423 -0.17 30.59 18.31
C HIS A 423 0.73 29.35 18.02
N ASN A 424 0.15 28.14 18.03
CA ASN A 424 0.81 26.89 17.60
C ASN A 424 0.90 26.74 16.07
N HIS A 425 1.43 27.74 15.36
CA HIS A 425 1.65 27.66 13.92
C HIS A 425 2.50 26.46 13.47
N PRO A 426 3.57 26.03 14.18
CA PRO A 426 4.45 24.97 13.72
C PRO A 426 3.77 23.61 13.50
N ILE A 427 2.86 23.22 14.40
CA ILE A 427 2.12 21.94 14.31
C ILE A 427 1.11 21.99 13.15
N GLU A 428 0.45 23.13 12.97
CA GLU A 428 -0.53 23.30 11.90
C GLU A 428 0.14 23.30 10.52
N ILE A 429 1.33 23.89 10.41
CA ILE A 429 2.15 23.83 9.19
C ILE A 429 2.60 22.40 8.93
N SER A 430 3.11 21.70 9.95
CA SER A 430 3.54 20.29 9.80
C SER A 430 2.37 19.37 9.43
N LEU A 431 1.18 19.60 9.98
CA LEU A 431 -0.03 18.87 9.61
C LEU A 431 -0.42 19.16 8.15
N SER A 432 -0.35 20.42 7.72
CA SER A 432 -0.59 20.80 6.31
C SER A 432 0.41 20.09 5.39
N LEU A 433 1.70 20.13 5.72
CA LEU A 433 2.75 19.51 4.93
C LEU A 433 2.58 17.98 4.86
N ALA A 434 2.24 17.33 5.98
CA ALA A 434 1.95 15.90 6.00
C ALA A 434 0.77 15.53 5.07
N MET A 435 -0.28 16.35 5.00
CA MET A 435 -1.38 16.17 4.04
C MET A 435 -0.94 16.32 2.58
N LEU A 436 -0.03 17.26 2.29
CA LEU A 436 0.52 17.41 0.94
C LEU A 436 1.37 16.20 0.55
N CYS A 437 2.25 15.75 1.45
CA CYS A 437 3.04 14.55 1.25
C CYS A 437 2.18 13.30 1.09
N GLN A 438 1.08 13.18 1.85
CA GLN A 438 0.08 12.12 1.69
C GLN A 438 -0.55 12.13 0.29
N SER A 439 -0.89 13.32 -0.24
CA SER A 439 -1.43 13.42 -1.60
C SER A 439 -0.47 12.87 -2.65
N ILE A 440 0.82 13.15 -2.50
CA ILE A 440 1.88 12.70 -3.42
C ILE A 440 2.13 11.19 -3.23
N GLY A 441 2.28 10.75 -1.98
CA GLY A 441 2.51 9.35 -1.64
C GLY A 441 1.42 8.43 -2.16
N SER A 442 0.15 8.82 -1.97
CA SER A 442 -0.99 8.02 -2.40
C SER A 442 -1.21 8.04 -3.90
N PHE A 443 -0.90 9.17 -4.56
CA PHE A 443 -0.85 9.23 -6.01
C PHE A 443 0.16 8.23 -6.58
N ILE A 444 1.38 8.21 -6.04
CA ILE A 444 2.46 7.29 -6.46
C ILE A 444 2.06 5.84 -6.18
N TYR A 445 1.46 5.56 -5.02
CA TYR A 445 0.96 4.22 -4.68
C TYR A 445 0.03 3.63 -5.74
N HIS A 446 -0.91 4.43 -6.25
CA HIS A 446 -1.88 3.95 -7.24
C HIS A 446 -1.33 3.82 -8.67
N ILE A 447 -0.09 4.27 -8.94
CA ILE A 447 0.59 3.99 -10.22
C ILE A 447 0.91 2.49 -10.34
N CYS A 448 1.47 1.90 -9.28
CA CYS A 448 1.72 0.47 -9.15
C CYS A 448 1.55 0.06 -7.68
N PRO A 449 0.34 -0.36 -7.28
CA PRO A 449 0.05 -0.71 -5.90
C PRO A 449 0.78 -2.01 -5.55
N ASN A 450 1.81 -1.91 -4.72
CA ASN A 450 2.60 -3.04 -4.27
C ASN A 450 3.00 -2.86 -2.79
N LYS A 451 3.65 -3.87 -2.21
CA LYS A 451 4.07 -3.83 -0.80
C LYS A 451 5.04 -2.67 -0.50
N TYR A 452 5.92 -2.34 -1.45
CA TYR A 452 6.92 -1.29 -1.31
C TYR A 452 6.24 0.09 -1.33
N ALA A 453 5.44 0.36 -2.35
CA ALA A 453 4.67 1.59 -2.49
C ALA A 453 3.67 1.78 -1.35
N TYR A 454 3.10 0.70 -0.81
CA TYR A 454 2.25 0.76 0.38
C TYR A 454 3.02 1.31 1.59
N ASN A 455 4.24 0.81 1.80
CA ASN A 455 5.10 1.29 2.89
C ASN A 455 5.59 2.73 2.65
N PHE A 456 5.55 3.26 1.42
CA PHE A 456 5.86 4.66 1.11
C PHE A 456 4.73 5.63 1.49
N ASP A 457 3.48 5.28 1.18
CA ASP A 457 2.30 6.15 1.36
C ASP A 457 1.85 6.23 2.83
N THR A 458 1.76 5.06 3.47
CA THR A 458 1.21 4.87 4.81
C THR A 458 1.82 5.73 5.94
N PRO A 459 3.14 6.02 5.99
CA PRO A 459 3.73 6.85 7.04
C PRO A 459 3.13 8.26 7.13
N PHE A 460 2.67 8.84 6.01
CA PHE A 460 2.07 10.16 6.01
C PHE A 460 0.67 10.15 6.64
N MET A 461 -0.14 9.12 6.38
CA MET A 461 -1.43 8.91 7.09
C MET A 461 -1.23 8.82 8.60
N GLN A 462 -0.24 8.03 9.05
CA GLN A 462 0.08 7.90 10.47
C GLN A 462 0.54 9.22 11.08
N THR A 463 1.35 9.98 10.34
CA THR A 463 1.83 11.31 10.77
C THR A 463 0.67 12.31 10.90
N ILE A 464 -0.26 12.34 9.94
CA ILE A 464 -1.48 13.16 10.01
C ILE A 464 -2.27 12.83 11.28
N CYS A 465 -2.48 11.54 11.57
CA CYS A 465 -3.21 11.08 12.76
C CYS A 465 -2.57 11.61 14.06
N VAL A 466 -1.27 11.41 14.25
CA VAL A 466 -0.58 11.84 15.46
C VAL A 466 -0.53 13.36 15.59
N LEU A 467 -0.26 14.09 14.49
CA LEU A 467 -0.26 15.55 14.51
C LEU A 467 -1.66 16.12 14.79
N ALA A 468 -2.73 15.47 14.30
CA ALA A 468 -4.10 15.85 14.62
C ALA A 468 -4.39 15.67 16.11
N ILE A 469 -4.00 14.55 16.72
CA ILE A 469 -4.13 14.33 18.17
C ILE A 469 -3.36 15.40 18.95
N LEU A 470 -2.10 15.67 18.60
CA LEU A 470 -1.27 16.69 19.26
C LEU A 470 -1.88 18.09 19.13
N LYS A 471 -2.45 18.43 17.97
CA LYS A 471 -3.14 19.71 17.75
C LYS A 471 -4.40 19.84 18.61
N LEU A 472 -5.23 18.80 18.67
CA LEU A 472 -6.43 18.78 19.51
C LEU A 472 -6.06 18.84 21.00
N TYR A 473 -5.05 18.07 21.40
CA TYR A 473 -4.52 18.07 22.76
C TYR A 473 -4.02 19.45 23.19
N GLY A 474 -3.20 20.08 22.35
CA GLY A 474 -2.64 21.40 22.63
C GLY A 474 -3.69 22.50 22.67
N SER A 475 -4.82 22.30 21.98
CA SER A 475 -5.95 23.23 22.05
C SER A 475 -6.69 23.19 23.40
N ARG A 476 -6.51 22.11 24.18
CA ARG A 476 -7.14 21.94 25.51
C ARG A 476 -6.18 22.18 26.67
N HIS A 477 -4.93 21.74 26.54
CA HIS A 477 -3.97 21.72 27.66
C HIS A 477 -2.85 22.75 27.54
N GLY A 478 -2.92 23.63 26.54
CA GLY A 478 -1.90 24.62 26.27
C GLY A 478 -0.94 24.20 25.16
N PRO A 479 -0.10 25.14 24.71
CA PRO A 479 0.68 24.97 23.49
C PRO A 479 1.68 23.80 23.58
N VAL A 480 1.68 22.96 22.53
CA VAL A 480 2.65 21.87 22.40
C VAL A 480 3.91 22.42 21.76
N SER A 481 5.06 22.12 22.35
CA SER A 481 6.34 22.63 21.87
C SER A 481 6.67 22.15 20.44
N GLN A 482 7.35 22.98 19.66
CA GLN A 482 7.85 22.62 18.32
C GLN A 482 8.74 21.37 18.37
N ARG A 483 9.54 21.21 19.43
CA ARG A 483 10.40 20.03 19.66
C ARG A 483 9.59 18.74 19.75
N THR A 484 8.46 18.75 20.46
CA THR A 484 7.57 17.59 20.58
C THR A 484 6.98 17.19 19.23
N CYS A 485 6.62 18.16 18.39
CA CYS A 485 6.15 17.92 17.03
C CYS A 485 7.20 17.20 16.18
N HIS A 486 8.42 17.74 16.13
CA HIS A 486 9.53 17.17 15.37
C HIS A 486 9.91 15.76 15.81
N ILE A 487 10.00 15.54 17.13
CA ILE A 487 10.28 14.22 17.69
C ILE A 487 9.17 13.23 17.31
N SER A 488 7.90 13.64 17.35
CA SER A 488 6.78 12.76 17.01
C SER A 488 6.83 12.33 15.54
N ILE A 489 7.10 13.26 14.62
CA ILE A 489 7.27 12.97 13.19
C ILE A 489 8.46 12.02 12.99
N ALA A 490 9.61 12.31 13.60
CA ALA A 490 10.81 11.48 13.49
C ALA A 490 10.59 10.06 14.01
N ILE A 491 9.87 9.89 15.14
CA ILE A 491 9.54 8.56 15.68
C ILE A 491 8.67 7.77 14.72
N ILE A 492 7.62 8.38 14.14
CA ILE A 492 6.73 7.70 13.20
C ILE A 492 7.50 7.29 11.94
N MET A 493 8.28 8.20 11.38
CA MET A 493 9.08 7.92 10.18
C MET A 493 10.12 6.83 10.46
N ALA A 494 10.85 6.91 11.57
CA ALA A 494 11.81 5.88 11.97
C ALA A 494 11.14 4.51 12.19
N LEU A 495 9.96 4.48 12.82
CA LEU A 495 9.21 3.25 13.01
C LEU A 495 8.81 2.62 11.67
N ASN A 496 8.38 3.42 10.69
CA ASN A 496 8.04 2.92 9.36
C ASN A 496 9.26 2.41 8.59
N VAL A 497 10.40 3.10 8.68
CA VAL A 497 11.68 2.63 8.12
C VAL A 497 12.08 1.30 8.74
N LEU A 498 11.97 1.16 10.07
CA LEU A 498 12.25 -0.09 10.77
C LEU A 498 11.30 -1.21 10.34
N ILE A 499 9.99 -0.96 10.28
CA ILE A 499 9.01 -1.95 9.81
C ILE A 499 9.28 -2.34 8.34
N GLY A 500 9.62 -1.39 7.48
CA GLY A 500 10.00 -1.64 6.09
C GLY A 500 11.23 -2.53 5.98
N ALA A 501 12.34 -2.13 6.62
CA ALA A 501 13.59 -2.88 6.64
C ALA A 501 13.43 -4.27 7.27
N SER A 502 12.54 -4.42 8.25
CA SER A 502 12.31 -5.71 8.90
C SER A 502 11.64 -6.77 8.05
N SER A 503 10.97 -6.34 6.98
CA SER A 503 10.41 -7.27 6.04
C SER A 503 11.48 -8.07 5.28
N LEU A 504 12.76 -7.69 5.44
CA LEU A 504 13.96 -8.43 5.01
C LEU A 504 14.38 -9.55 5.98
N ILE A 505 13.93 -9.53 7.24
CA ILE A 505 14.36 -10.47 8.28
C ILE A 505 13.16 -11.32 8.72
N PHE A 506 13.28 -12.64 8.62
CA PHE A 506 12.24 -13.65 8.94
C PHE A 506 11.66 -13.57 10.39
N LEU A 507 12.19 -12.68 11.23
CA LEU A 507 11.73 -12.39 12.60
C LEU A 507 10.58 -11.35 12.67
N SER A 508 9.68 -11.34 11.68
CA SER A 508 8.52 -10.43 11.59
C SER A 508 7.50 -10.55 12.73
N LYS A 509 7.70 -11.49 13.68
CA LYS A 509 6.89 -11.63 14.90
C LYS A 509 7.48 -10.93 16.13
N PHE A 510 8.70 -10.36 16.04
CA PHE A 510 9.38 -9.68 17.16
C PHE A 510 9.00 -8.18 17.29
N TRP A 511 8.10 -7.69 16.43
CA TRP A 511 7.71 -6.28 16.30
C TRP A 511 6.86 -5.74 17.44
N TYR A 512 6.26 -6.63 18.24
CA TYR A 512 5.60 -6.23 19.48
C TYR A 512 6.53 -5.37 20.32
N ILE A 513 7.81 -5.73 20.42
CA ILE A 513 8.80 -5.00 21.21
C ILE A 513 9.15 -3.64 20.57
N PHE A 514 9.28 -3.54 19.24
CA PHE A 514 9.62 -2.27 18.58
C PHE A 514 8.46 -1.30 18.39
N VAL A 515 7.21 -1.74 18.53
CA VAL A 515 6.03 -0.85 18.61
C VAL A 515 5.70 -0.52 20.07
N LEU A 516 5.81 -1.50 20.98
CA LEU A 516 5.60 -1.28 22.42
C LEU A 516 6.68 -0.39 23.03
N VAL A 517 7.95 -0.52 22.63
CA VAL A 517 9.03 0.28 23.22
C VAL A 517 8.89 1.77 22.91
N PRO A 518 8.60 2.25 21.69
CA PRO A 518 8.35 3.67 21.43
C PRO A 518 7.07 4.19 22.09
N ILE A 519 6.02 3.38 22.20
CA ILE A 519 4.80 3.75 22.93
C ILE A 519 5.11 3.86 24.43
N ILE A 520 5.79 2.88 25.02
CA ILE A 520 6.24 2.89 26.43
C ILE A 520 7.24 4.04 26.67
N MET A 521 8.15 4.31 25.74
CA MET A 521 9.11 5.42 25.82
C MET A 521 8.40 6.78 25.67
N ALA A 522 7.38 6.90 24.81
CA ALA A 522 6.55 8.10 24.72
C ALA A 522 5.73 8.31 26.01
N LEU A 523 5.24 7.23 26.63
CA LEU A 523 4.53 7.25 27.92
C LEU A 523 5.44 7.62 29.09
N VAL A 524 6.67 7.08 29.12
CA VAL A 524 7.70 7.40 30.13
C VAL A 524 8.21 8.83 29.95
N TYR A 525 8.47 9.26 28.70
CA TYR A 525 8.87 10.62 28.37
C TYR A 525 7.78 11.65 28.73
N TYR A 526 6.52 11.30 28.49
CA TYR A 526 5.37 12.13 28.83
C TYR A 526 5.14 12.23 30.35
N LYS A 527 5.30 11.12 31.09
CA LYS A 527 5.30 11.08 32.56
C LYS A 527 6.41 11.95 33.17
N TYR A 528 7.54 12.08 32.48
CA TYR A 528 8.67 12.90 32.93
C TYR A 528 8.49 14.40 32.63
N LEU A 529 7.71 14.77 31.60
CA LEU A 529 7.50 16.16 31.19
C LEU A 529 6.25 16.83 31.76
N VAL A 530 5.20 16.08 32.12
CA VAL A 530 3.92 16.68 32.54
C VAL A 530 3.54 16.29 33.97
N LYS A 531 3.74 17.24 34.89
CA LYS A 531 3.50 17.12 36.35
C LYS A 531 2.01 17.12 36.74
N THR A 532 1.11 16.61 35.90
CA THR A 532 -0.35 16.66 36.14
C THR A 532 -0.97 15.26 36.28
N LYS A 533 -1.40 14.90 37.49
CA LYS A 533 -1.89 13.55 37.87
C LYS A 533 -3.12 13.05 37.08
N LYS A 534 -4.02 13.94 36.63
CA LYS A 534 -5.30 13.57 35.99
C LYS A 534 -5.13 12.99 34.58
N ILE A 535 -4.15 13.51 33.86
CA ILE A 535 -3.80 13.13 32.49
C ILE A 535 -3.17 11.73 32.41
N SER A 536 -2.44 11.33 33.46
CA SER A 536 -1.80 10.00 33.56
C SER A 536 -2.80 8.86 33.38
N ARG A 537 -4.06 9.03 33.81
CA ARG A 537 -5.09 7.99 33.75
C ARG A 537 -5.63 7.77 32.34
N ASP A 538 -6.01 8.83 31.63
CA ASP A 538 -6.65 8.74 30.32
C ASP A 538 -5.68 8.13 29.27
N ILE A 539 -4.40 8.47 29.37
CA ILE A 539 -3.35 7.93 28.51
C ILE A 539 -3.08 6.45 28.82
N THR A 540 -3.10 6.06 30.10
CA THR A 540 -2.93 4.66 30.51
C THR A 540 -4.07 3.80 29.96
N ILE A 541 -5.31 4.30 30.03
CA ILE A 541 -6.49 3.61 29.47
C ILE A 541 -6.33 3.42 27.96
N MET A 542 -5.95 4.47 27.21
CA MET A 542 -5.75 4.36 25.77
C MET A 542 -4.63 3.37 25.41
N SER A 543 -3.58 3.32 26.22
CA SER A 543 -2.45 2.40 26.01
C SER A 543 -2.83 0.94 26.24
N VAL A 544 -3.63 0.66 27.27
CA VAL A 544 -4.19 -0.68 27.53
C VAL A 544 -5.14 -1.09 26.39
N PHE A 545 -5.98 -0.17 25.93
CA PHE A 545 -6.89 -0.42 24.80
C PHE A 545 -6.11 -0.75 23.51
N ASN A 546 -5.06 0.00 23.20
CA ASN A 546 -4.19 -0.28 22.07
C ASN A 546 -3.49 -1.64 22.19
N PHE A 547 -3.03 -2.01 23.39
CA PHE A 547 -2.41 -3.32 23.64
C PHE A 547 -3.38 -4.47 23.34
N ILE A 548 -4.64 -4.35 23.79
CA ILE A 548 -5.68 -5.36 23.54
C ILE A 548 -5.99 -5.48 22.04
N LEU A 549 -5.98 -4.37 21.28
CA LEU A 549 -6.25 -4.35 19.84
C LEU A 549 -5.11 -4.89 18.99
N ILE A 550 -3.84 -4.69 19.39
CA ILE A 550 -2.68 -5.09 18.59
C ILE A 550 -2.65 -6.60 18.35
N ILE A 551 -2.86 -7.40 19.41
CA ILE A 551 -2.70 -8.85 19.38
C ILE A 551 -3.59 -9.54 18.34
N PRO A 552 -4.92 -9.30 18.27
CA PRO A 552 -5.76 -9.91 17.25
C PRO A 552 -5.45 -9.35 15.85
N LEU A 553 -5.12 -8.06 15.71
CA LEU A 553 -4.89 -7.44 14.40
C LEU A 553 -3.62 -7.98 13.72
N THR A 554 -2.54 -8.18 14.46
CA THR A 554 -1.28 -8.69 13.88
C THR A 554 -1.33 -10.16 13.46
N ILE A 555 -2.35 -10.92 13.87
CA ILE A 555 -2.56 -12.30 13.40
C ILE A 555 -3.02 -12.30 11.94
N PHE A 556 -3.78 -11.28 11.53
CA PHE A 556 -4.40 -11.23 10.21
C PHE A 556 -3.79 -10.18 9.27
N LEU A 557 -3.15 -9.15 9.83
CA LEU A 557 -2.69 -7.98 9.09
C LEU A 557 -1.19 -7.78 9.19
N HIS A 558 -0.61 -7.16 8.16
CA HIS A 558 0.79 -6.75 8.18
C HIS A 558 1.03 -5.70 9.29
N ALA A 559 2.24 -5.66 9.84
CA ALA A 559 2.58 -4.76 10.96
C ALA A 559 2.24 -3.29 10.65
N ASN A 560 2.59 -2.82 9.44
CA ASN A 560 2.32 -1.43 9.04
C ASN A 560 0.81 -1.12 8.91
N GLN A 561 0.01 -2.08 8.42
CA GLN A 561 -1.45 -1.97 8.37
C GLN A 561 -2.04 -1.87 9.78
N THR A 562 -1.55 -2.70 10.69
CA THR A 562 -1.98 -2.71 12.10
C THR A 562 -1.71 -1.36 12.78
N VAL A 563 -0.50 -0.82 12.65
CA VAL A 563 -0.14 0.50 13.21
C VAL A 563 -1.05 1.59 12.66
N THR A 564 -1.31 1.58 11.36
CA THR A 564 -2.19 2.56 10.70
C THR A 564 -3.62 2.52 11.23
N ILE A 565 -4.21 1.33 11.35
CA ILE A 565 -5.55 1.15 11.89
C ILE A 565 -5.62 1.67 13.33
N ILE A 566 -4.60 1.38 14.15
CA ILE A 566 -4.51 1.88 15.52
C ILE A 566 -4.42 3.40 15.55
N CYS A 567 -3.61 4.03 14.68
CA CYS A 567 -3.53 5.48 14.56
C CYS A 567 -4.90 6.10 14.21
N ILE A 568 -5.64 5.50 13.28
CA ILE A 568 -6.98 5.98 12.86
C ILE A 568 -7.99 5.84 14.00
N ILE A 569 -8.02 4.69 14.68
CA ILE A 569 -8.92 4.46 15.82
C ILE A 569 -8.64 5.45 16.95
N ASN A 570 -7.38 5.60 17.34
CA ASN A 570 -6.99 6.54 18.40
C ASN A 570 -7.36 7.99 18.05
N THR A 571 -7.13 8.40 16.80
CA THR A 571 -7.48 9.74 16.32
C THR A 571 -8.99 9.95 16.38
N SER A 572 -9.76 8.96 15.93
CA SER A 572 -11.23 9.01 15.94
C SER A 572 -11.79 9.08 17.36
N ILE A 573 -11.30 8.25 18.27
CA ILE A 573 -11.72 8.28 19.68
C ILE A 573 -11.38 9.63 20.31
N TYR A 574 -10.17 10.15 20.07
CA TYR A 574 -9.75 11.43 20.62
C TYR A 574 -10.57 12.61 20.06
N LEU A 575 -10.91 12.55 18.77
CA LEU A 575 -11.78 13.54 18.12
C LEU A 575 -13.18 13.52 18.73
N ILE A 576 -13.79 12.34 18.90
CA ILE A 576 -15.10 12.17 19.55
C ILE A 576 -15.04 12.72 20.97
N TYR A 577 -14.02 12.34 21.75
CA TYR A 577 -13.80 12.85 23.11
C TYR A 577 -13.64 14.37 23.17
N TYR A 578 -12.95 14.97 22.21
CA TYR A 578 -12.81 16.42 22.12
C TYR A 578 -14.18 17.09 21.86
N PHE A 579 -14.97 16.57 20.91
CA PHE A 579 -16.28 17.11 20.58
C PHE A 579 -17.28 16.97 21.73
N THR A 580 -17.36 15.79 22.36
CA THR A 580 -18.30 15.56 23.48
C THR A 580 -18.02 16.51 24.64
N ASN A 581 -16.74 16.70 24.99
CA ASN A 581 -16.36 17.65 26.04
C ASN A 581 -16.71 19.09 25.65
N LYS A 582 -16.42 19.50 24.41
CA LYS A 582 -16.73 20.87 23.94
C LYS A 582 -18.22 21.18 23.92
N VAL A 583 -19.04 20.21 23.53
CA VAL A 583 -20.51 20.30 23.60
C VAL A 583 -20.97 20.37 25.04
N SER A 584 -20.44 19.52 25.93
CA SER A 584 -20.82 19.54 27.36
C SER A 584 -20.47 20.85 28.06
N THR A 585 -19.34 21.50 27.71
CA THR A 585 -18.96 22.80 28.28
C THR A 585 -19.81 23.96 27.74
N ASN A 586 -20.39 23.83 26.54
CA ASN A 586 -21.25 24.86 25.95
C ASN A 586 -22.73 24.72 26.33
N ILE A 587 -23.14 23.60 26.94
CA ILE A 587 -24.51 23.38 27.46
C ILE A 587 -24.64 23.86 28.92
N VAL A 588 -23.52 24.13 29.60
CA VAL A 588 -23.47 24.59 31.00
C VAL A 588 -23.24 26.12 31.10
N LEU A 589 -23.09 26.81 29.97
CA LEU A 589 -23.14 28.27 29.83
C LEU A 589 -24.45 28.65 29.16
#